data_AF-A0A3P7NID8-F1
#
_entry.id   AF-A0A3P7NID8-F1
#
_cell.length_a   1.000
_cell.length_b   1.000
_cell.length_c   1.000
_cell.angle_alpha   90.00
_cell.angle_beta   90.00
_cell.angle_gamma   90.00
#
_symmetry.space_group_name_H-M   'P 1'
#
loop_
_entity.id
_entity.type
_entity.pdbx_description
1 polymer ?
#
loop_
_entity_poly.entity_id
_entity_poly.type
_entity_poly.pdbx_seq_one_letter_code
_entity_poly.pdbx_strand_id
1 'polypeptide(L)' 'MSKTEGVVLAHLLKKASIKARFAAVALALTCEEDFSIPRGMVIEALLNKKYFMPEAAITQVISYFTGVALLTVR' A
#
# COMPACT_ATOMS: atom_id res chain seq x y z
N MET A 1 4.99 -9.11 9.59
CA MET A 1 5.84 -7.90 9.71
C MET A 1 5.57 -7.22 11.04
N SER A 2 6.62 -6.89 11.79
CA SER A 2 6.55 -6.14 13.04
C SER A 2 6.33 -4.64 12.80
N LYS A 3 5.92 -3.92 13.84
CA LYS A 3 5.71 -2.46 13.78
C LYS A 3 6.98 -1.71 13.43
N THR A 4 8.12 -2.11 13.99
CA THR A 4 9.42 -1.48 13.75
C THR A 4 9.86 -1.62 12.29
N GLU A 5 9.72 -2.82 11.73
CA GLU A 5 10.03 -3.09 10.32
C GLU A 5 9.18 -2.22 9.38
N GLY A 6 7.87 -2.10 9.66
CA GLY A 6 6.98 -1.23 8.89
C GLY A 6 7.40 0.24 8.91
N VAL A 7 7.79 0.77 10.07
CA VAL A 7 8.26 2.15 10.21
C VAL A 7 9.56 2.38 9.41
N VAL A 8 10.53 1.48 9.55
CA VAL A 8 11.81 1.57 8.83
C VAL A 8 11.58 1.50 7.33
N LEU A 9 10.79 0.53 6.86
CA LEU A 9 10.49 0.35 5.44
C LEU A 9 9.75 1.55 4.85
N ALA A 10 8.73 2.09 5.54
CA ALA A 10 8.01 3.27 5.09
C ALA A 10 8.92 4.49 4.96
N HIS A 11 9.87 4.67 5.90
CA HIS A 11 10.86 5.75 5.82
C HIS A 11 11.80 5.60 4.63
N LEU A 12 12.27 4.38 4.36
CA LEU A 12 13.11 4.09 3.19
C LEU A 12 12.35 4.33 1.88
N LEU A 13 11.10 3.88 1.79
CA LEU A 13 10.24 4.09 0.61
C LEU A 13 10.02 5.57 0.33
N LYS A 14 9.78 6.39 1.37
CA LYS A 14 9.61 7.85 1.23
C LYS A 14 10.84 8.51 0.58
N LYS A 15 12.05 8.04 0.88
CA LYS A 15 13.30 8.58 0.32
C LYS A 15 13.72 7.96 -1.00
N ALA A 16 13.40 6.68 -1.23
CA ALA A 16 13.80 5.96 -2.43
C ALA A 16 13.13 6.52 -3.70
N SER A 17 13.87 6.58 -4.80
CA SER A 17 13.29 6.83 -6.13
C SER A 17 12.95 5.50 -6.78
N ILE A 18 11.65 5.22 -6.91
CA ILE A 18 11.12 3.95 -7.46
C ILE A 18 10.42 4.27 -8.78
N LYS A 19 10.63 3.46 -9.82
CA LYS A 19 9.90 3.66 -11.08
C LYS A 19 8.41 3.37 -10.85
N ALA A 20 7.54 4.23 -11.40
CA ALA A 20 6.08 4.17 -11.19
C ALA A 20 5.47 2.76 -11.39
N ARG A 21 5.90 2.05 -12.45
CA ARG A 21 5.43 0.67 -12.72
C ARG A 21 5.71 -0.32 -11.59
N PHE A 22 6.86 -0.20 -10.92
CA PHE A 22 7.22 -1.10 -9.82
C PHE A 22 6.52 -0.69 -8.53
N ALA A 23 6.34 0.62 -8.31
CA ALA A 23 5.55 1.11 -7.19
C ALA A 23 4.08 0.68 -7.29
N ALA A 24 3.50 0.69 -8.49
CA ALA A 24 2.14 0.22 -8.73
C ALA A 24 1.99 -1.29 -8.46
N VAL A 25 2.94 -2.11 -8.94
CA VAL A 25 2.92 -3.56 -8.67
C VAL A 25 3.11 -3.84 -7.18
N ALA A 26 4.07 -3.18 -6.53
CA ALA A 26 4.29 -3.34 -5.09
C ALA A 26 3.05 -2.95 -4.28
N LEU A 27 2.37 -1.88 -4.66
CA LEU A 27 1.13 -1.46 -4.00
C LEU A 27 0.03 -2.51 -4.16
N ALA A 28 -0.20 -3.01 -5.39
CA ALA A 28 -1.20 -4.03 -5.65
C ALA A 28 -0.95 -5.31 -4.83
N LEU A 29 0.29 -5.81 -4.83
CA LEU A 29 0.67 -6.99 -4.03
C LEU A 29 0.50 -6.76 -2.52
N THR A 30 0.79 -5.55 -2.04
CA THR A 30 0.60 -5.22 -0.61
C THR A 30 -0.88 -5.19 -0.23
N CYS A 31 -1.75 -4.82 -1.17
CA CYS A 31 -3.21 -4.81 -1.00
C CYS A 31 -3.86 -6.20 -1.11
N GLU A 32 -3.17 -7.23 -1.61
CA GLU A 32 -3.71 -8.59 -1.67
C GLU A 32 -3.67 -9.31 -0.32
N GLU A 33 -2.83 -8.85 0.59
CA GLU A 33 -2.69 -9.46 1.91
C GLU A 33 -3.61 -8.78 2.96
N ASP A 34 -3.87 -9.47 4.09
CA ASP A 34 -4.76 -8.97 5.16
C ASP A 34 -4.37 -7.58 5.71
N PHE A 35 -5.29 -6.87 6.35
CA PHE A 35 -4.92 -5.61 6.99
C PHE A 35 -3.92 -5.80 8.16
N SER A 36 -2.92 -4.93 8.22
CA SER A 36 -2.13 -4.71 9.44
C SER A 36 -1.54 -3.30 9.44
N ILE A 37 -1.36 -2.72 10.63
CA ILE A 37 -0.79 -1.37 10.79
C ILE A 37 0.54 -1.20 10.02
N PRO A 38 1.51 -2.15 10.10
CA PRO A 38 2.78 -1.99 9.39
C PRO A 38 2.61 -1.92 7.87
N ARG A 39 1.66 -2.66 7.30
CA ARG A 39 1.36 -2.65 5.86
C ARG A 39 0.61 -1.39 5.44
N GLY A 40 -0.29 -0.89 6.28
CA GLY A 40 -0.94 0.41 6.07
C GLY A 40 0.07 1.54 5.90
N MET A 41 1.16 1.54 6.68
CA MET A 41 2.25 2.52 6.54
C MET A 41 2.98 2.42 5.18
N VAL A 42 3.14 1.20 4.66
CA VAL A 42 3.76 0.95 3.35
C VAL A 42 2.84 1.44 2.22
N ILE A 43 1.56 1.09 2.29
CA ILE A 43 0.52 1.55 1.35
C ILE A 43 0.49 3.09 1.32
N GLU A 44 0.46 3.73 2.49
CA GLU A 44 0.49 5.19 2.63
C GLU A 44 1.76 5.80 2.02
N ALA A 45 2.93 5.20 2.28
CA ALA A 45 4.20 5.67 1.73
C ALA A 45 4.25 5.58 0.19
N LEU A 46 3.67 4.53 -0.40
CA LEU A 46 3.59 4.36 -1.85
C LEU A 46 2.59 5.32 -2.49
N LEU A 47 1.40 5.50 -1.91
CA LEU A 47 0.39 6.44 -2.40
C LEU A 47 0.87 7.91 -2.35
N ASN A 48 1.61 8.28 -1.30
CA ASN A 48 2.18 9.62 -1.16
C ASN A 48 3.21 9.99 -2.25
N LYS A 49 3.71 9.02 -3.02
CA LYS A 49 4.57 9.30 -4.19
C LYS A 49 3.79 9.90 -5.37
N LYS A 50 2.46 9.85 -5.37
CA LYS A 50 1.57 10.42 -6.39
C LYS A 50 1.94 9.99 -7.82
N TYR A 51 2.34 8.73 -7.99
CA TYR A 51 2.59 8.18 -9.32
C TYR A 51 1.30 8.03 -10.12
N PHE A 52 1.40 8.16 -11.44
CA PHE A 52 0.35 7.67 -12.34
C PHE A 52 0.31 6.15 -12.26
N MET A 53 -0.78 5.62 -11.73
CA MET A 53 -0.97 4.19 -11.55
C MET A 53 -1.88 3.63 -12.65
N PRO A 54 -1.62 2.39 -13.12
CA PRO A 54 -2.54 1.68 -13.99
C PRO A 54 -3.89 1.45 -13.29
N GLU A 55 -4.98 1.44 -14.06
CA GLU A 55 -6.34 1.23 -13.56
C GLU A 55 -6.45 -0.05 -12.71
N ALA A 56 -5.84 -1.15 -13.15
CA ALA A 56 -5.84 -2.42 -12.42
C ALA A 56 -5.30 -2.29 -10.97
N ALA A 57 -4.26 -1.48 -10.77
CA ALA A 57 -3.70 -1.24 -9.45
C ALA A 57 -4.63 -0.37 -8.59
N ILE A 58 -5.32 0.59 -9.20
CA ILE A 58 -6.33 1.42 -8.52
C ILE A 58 -7.51 0.56 -8.08
N THR A 59 -8.00 -0.32 -8.95
CA THR A 59 -9.09 -1.26 -8.63
C THR A 59 -8.74 -2.15 -7.43
N GLN A 60 -7.51 -2.67 -7.38
CA GLN A 60 -6.99 -3.42 -6.22
C GLN A 60 -7.02 -2.59 -4.93
N VAL A 61 -6.57 -1.34 -4.97
CA VAL A 61 -6.59 -0.43 -3.81
C VAL A 61 -8.02 -0.15 -3.35
N ILE A 62 -8.95 0.09 -4.27
CA ILE A 62 -10.37 0.28 -3.95
C ILE A 62 -10.95 -0.97 -3.30
N SER A 63 -10.71 -2.15 -3.89
CA SER A 63 -11.15 -3.44 -3.33
C SER A 63 -10.61 -3.68 -1.93
N TYR A 64 -9.34 -3.35 -1.68
CA TYR A 64 -8.73 -3.44 -0.36
C TYR A 64 -9.46 -2.58 0.68
N PHE A 65 -9.64 -1.29 0.41
CA PHE A 65 -10.27 -0.38 1.37
C PHE A 65 -11.77 -0.66 1.55
N THR A 66 -12.47 -1.06 0.51
CA THR A 66 -13.90 -1.45 0.59
C THR A 66 -14.09 -2.78 1.32
N GLY A 67 -13.19 -3.74 1.14
CA GLY A 67 -13.18 -5.00 1.89
C GLY A 67 -12.95 -4.80 3.38
N VAL A 68 -12.01 -3.93 3.76
CA VAL A 68 -11.78 -3.57 5.16
C VAL A 68 -13.00 -2.84 5.75
N ALA A 69 -13.62 -1.92 5.01
CA ALA A 69 -14.81 -1.20 5.46
C ALA A 69 -15.97 -2.15 5.81
N LEU A 70 -16.17 -3.21 5.01
CA LEU A 70 -17.19 -4.23 5.25
C LEU A 70 -16.93 -5.09 6.51
N LEU A 71 -15.68 -5.25 6.93
CA LEU A 71 -15.32 -5.96 8.16
C LEU A 71 -15.57 -5.11 9.42
N THR A 72 -15.50 -3.78 9.32
CA THR A 72 -15.78 -2.85 10.44
C THR A 72 -17.26 -2.55 10.67
N VAL A 73 -18.15 -2.91 9.74
CA VAL A 73 -19.62 -2.68 9.85
C VAL A 73 -20.36 -3.92 10.38
N ARG A 74 -19.66 -5.04 10.60
CA ARG A 74 -20.16 -6.21 11.33
C ARG A 74 -19.65 -6.22 12.76
#